data_AF-A0AAX0UGR8-F1
#
_entry.id   AF-A0AAX0UGR8-F1
#
_cell.length_a   1.000
_cell.length_b   1.000
_cell.length_c   1.000
_cell.angle_alpha   90.00
_cell.angle_beta   90.00
_cell.angle_gamma   90.00
#
_symmetry.space_group_name_H-M   'P 1'
#
loop_
_entity.id
_entity.type
_entity.pdbx_description
1 polymer ?
#
loop_
_entity_poly.entity_id
_entity_poly.type
_entity_poly.pdbx_seq_one_letter_code
_entity_poly.pdbx_strand_id
1 'polypeptide(L)'
;MTASKKSSTSSHTDTPQGRSTAGSAAQPMQQLFESWLGAWRSFADPARAAAGDAPSPSPSPFAAFQPPQPFAFAMPAMPPMPPMPDWSGAAASFAGLAPVASVPPARLQKLQADYSRDCLALIQQASAATPTVPELKDRRFSADAWKASPAHGFAAAWYLLNARYLQELADALETDPKTRERIRFTVQQWTAAASPSNFLALNPEAQKNLVETQGESLRLGMMNLLADMQRGKISQTDESQFVVGKNLAVTPGAVVYENDLIQLIQYTPTTATVFERPLLIVPPCINKFYILDLQPENSLVAHALSCGHQVFLVSWRNADASVAHKTWDDYIDEGLLAAIDVVQQVSGREQINTLGFCVGGTMLATALAVLAARGEHPAASMTLLTSMLDFSDTGILDVFVDEAHVQMREQTIGGKGGAPAGLMRGVEFANTFSFLRPNDLVWNYVVDNYLKGRTPAPFDLLYWNGDSTSLPGPMYAWYLRNTYLENKLREPDALTVCGEPVDLSRIDVPTFIYGSREDHIVPWQTAYASTSLLTGPLKFVLGASGHIAGVINPPAKRKRSYWSYDASAKELPESANDWLDAAVEHPGSWWPVWIEWLDQYGGKKVKPRAHLGCARFPVIEPAPGRYVLQRD
;
A
#
# COMPACT_ATOMS: atom_id res chain seq x y z
N MET A 1 34.43 -31.68 52.79
CA MET A 1 35.09 -32.95 52.39
C MET A 1 35.60 -32.80 50.96
N THR A 2 36.92 -32.62 50.83
CA THR A 2 37.85 -33.06 49.75
C THR A 2 37.26 -33.42 48.38
N ALA A 3 37.53 -32.63 47.31
CA ALA A 3 38.68 -32.69 46.37
C ALA A 3 38.52 -33.78 45.28
N SER A 4 38.54 -33.46 43.98
CA SER A 4 39.75 -33.31 43.15
C SER A 4 39.37 -32.77 41.75
N LYS A 5 39.78 -31.57 41.33
CA LYS A 5 40.95 -31.22 40.46
C LYS A 5 41.28 -32.19 39.31
N LYS A 6 41.20 -31.68 38.07
CA LYS A 6 42.30 -31.66 37.09
C LYS A 6 42.14 -30.50 36.10
N SER A 7 43.21 -29.74 35.96
CA SER A 7 43.41 -28.58 35.07
C SER A 7 44.16 -28.99 33.80
N SER A 8 43.95 -28.30 32.69
CA SER A 8 45.04 -27.81 31.83
C SER A 8 44.57 -26.73 30.86
N THR A 9 45.46 -25.76 30.67
CA THR A 9 45.37 -24.43 30.05
C THR A 9 45.76 -24.38 28.57
N SER A 10 45.35 -23.26 27.92
CA SER A 10 45.84 -22.64 26.66
C SER A 10 45.39 -23.29 25.34
N SER A 11 45.06 -22.58 24.26
CA SER A 11 45.47 -21.25 23.80
C SER A 11 44.45 -20.68 22.78
N HIS A 12 44.44 -19.35 22.63
CA HIS A 12 43.69 -18.58 21.63
C HIS A 12 44.05 -18.95 20.18
N THR A 13 43.03 -19.00 19.33
CA THR A 13 43.05 -18.37 17.99
C THR A 13 41.62 -18.01 17.59
N ASP A 14 41.37 -16.72 17.46
CA ASP A 14 40.17 -16.12 16.87
C ASP A 14 40.05 -16.44 15.38
N THR A 15 38.86 -16.86 14.94
CA THR A 15 38.40 -16.72 13.55
C THR A 15 36.91 -16.34 13.59
N PRO A 16 36.48 -15.24 12.94
CA PRO A 16 35.10 -14.78 13.03
C PRO A 16 34.20 -15.64 12.13
N GLN A 17 33.27 -16.39 12.72
CA GLN A 17 32.21 -17.07 11.99
C GLN A 17 31.18 -16.07 11.46
N GLY A 18 30.81 -16.29 10.20
CA GLY A 18 30.08 -15.36 9.34
C GLY A 18 28.69 -15.00 9.83
N ARG A 19 28.37 -13.71 9.72
CA ARG A 19 27.00 -13.20 9.68
C ARG A 19 26.32 -13.79 8.44
N SER A 20 25.34 -14.67 8.63
CA SER A 20 24.40 -15.01 7.57
C SER A 20 23.45 -13.83 7.38
N THR A 21 23.69 -13.03 6.35
CA THR A 21 22.71 -12.04 5.88
C THR A 21 21.57 -12.79 5.19
N ALA A 22 20.52 -13.12 5.95
CA ALA A 22 19.26 -13.57 5.37
C ALA A 22 18.67 -12.39 4.59
N GLY A 23 18.63 -12.52 3.26
CA GLY A 23 18.19 -11.46 2.38
C GLY A 23 16.66 -11.35 2.36
N SER A 24 16.14 -10.19 2.80
CA SER A 24 14.72 -9.86 2.63
C SER A 24 14.40 -9.65 1.15
N ALA A 25 13.20 -10.01 0.70
CA ALA A 25 12.74 -9.81 -0.68
C ALA A 25 12.75 -8.32 -1.16
N ALA A 26 12.93 -7.36 -0.25
CA ALA A 26 13.11 -5.94 -0.57
C ALA A 26 14.55 -5.55 -0.98
N GLN A 27 15.56 -6.34 -0.59
CA GLN A 27 16.97 -6.04 -0.87
C GLN A 27 17.34 -6.01 -2.37
N PRO A 28 16.80 -6.89 -3.25
CA PRO A 28 17.15 -6.88 -4.66
C PRO A 28 16.74 -5.57 -5.34
N MET A 29 15.58 -5.01 -4.99
CA MET A 29 15.10 -3.76 -5.58
C MET A 29 15.84 -2.55 -5.02
N GLN A 30 16.15 -2.53 -3.72
CA GLN A 30 16.95 -1.46 -3.13
C GLN A 30 18.35 -1.43 -3.75
N GLN A 31 18.96 -2.60 -3.99
CA GLN A 31 20.23 -2.70 -4.73
C GLN A 31 20.11 -2.30 -6.20
N LEU A 32 19.01 -2.64 -6.89
CA LEU A 32 18.75 -2.23 -8.26
C LEU A 32 18.46 -0.73 -8.39
N PHE A 33 17.76 -0.15 -7.41
CA PHE A 33 17.51 1.28 -7.34
C PHE A 33 18.79 2.03 -6.98
N GLU A 34 19.61 1.53 -6.06
CA GLU A 34 20.95 2.09 -5.77
C GLU A 34 21.91 1.92 -6.95
N SER A 35 21.82 0.85 -7.73
CA SER A 35 22.64 0.69 -8.95
C SER A 35 22.15 1.59 -10.08
N TRP A 36 20.84 1.78 -10.21
CA TRP A 36 20.21 2.75 -11.11
C TRP A 36 20.59 4.19 -10.70
N LEU A 37 20.48 4.55 -9.42
CA LEU A 37 20.96 5.82 -8.86
C LEU A 37 22.47 5.98 -9.05
N GLY A 38 23.24 4.90 -8.89
CA GLY A 38 24.69 4.88 -9.12
C GLY A 38 25.04 5.19 -10.57
N ALA A 39 24.30 4.63 -11.53
CA ALA A 39 24.41 4.97 -12.93
C ALA A 39 24.11 6.46 -13.15
N TRP A 40 23.07 7.02 -12.51
CA TRP A 40 22.76 8.45 -12.57
C TRP A 40 23.81 9.35 -11.91
N ARG A 41 24.34 8.97 -10.75
CA ARG A 41 25.43 9.69 -10.05
C ARG A 41 26.68 9.73 -10.93
N SER A 42 26.95 8.69 -11.71
CA SER A 42 28.08 8.68 -12.65
C SER A 42 27.93 9.67 -13.81
N PHE A 43 26.70 10.08 -14.15
CA PHE A 43 26.42 11.16 -15.11
C PHE A 43 26.42 12.56 -14.47
N ALA A 44 26.20 12.64 -13.15
CA ALA A 44 26.02 13.88 -12.40
C ALA A 44 27.24 14.32 -11.57
N ASP A 45 28.38 13.62 -11.67
CA ASP A 45 29.57 13.89 -10.85
C ASP A 45 30.50 14.96 -11.47
N PRO A 46 30.50 16.22 -10.97
CA PRO A 46 31.43 17.24 -11.43
C PRO A 46 32.88 16.98 -11.02
N ALA A 47 33.16 16.05 -10.09
CA ALA A 47 34.53 15.76 -9.65
C ALA A 47 35.35 15.00 -10.70
N ARG A 48 34.70 14.26 -11.60
CA ARG A 48 35.34 13.64 -12.77
C ARG A 48 35.66 14.63 -13.90
N ALA A 49 35.03 15.81 -13.91
CA ALA A 49 35.39 16.90 -14.81
C ALA A 49 36.60 17.70 -14.32
N ALA A 50 37.01 17.53 -13.05
CA ALA A 50 38.11 18.28 -12.42
C ALA A 50 39.43 17.48 -12.31
N ALA A 51 39.40 16.15 -12.34
CA ALA A 51 40.57 15.29 -12.26
C ALA A 51 40.94 14.75 -13.66
N GLY A 52 41.76 15.49 -14.39
CA GLY A 52 42.16 15.20 -15.77
C GLY A 52 43.08 13.99 -15.98
N ASP A 53 42.62 12.77 -15.66
CA ASP A 53 43.29 11.54 -16.07
C ASP A 53 42.55 10.92 -17.28
N ALA A 54 43.20 10.97 -18.44
CA ALA A 54 42.77 10.28 -19.66
C ALA A 54 43.83 9.24 -20.06
N PRO A 55 43.46 8.05 -20.55
CA PRO A 55 44.23 7.38 -21.57
C PRO A 55 43.92 8.04 -22.94
N SER A 56 44.97 8.57 -23.59
CA SER A 56 45.01 9.14 -24.95
C SER A 56 44.87 8.10 -26.09
N PRO A 57 44.72 8.47 -27.39
CA PRO A 57 44.07 9.65 -28.00
C PRO A 57 43.16 9.31 -29.24
N SER A 58 42.00 9.97 -29.37
CA SER A 58 41.59 10.91 -30.47
C SER A 58 40.48 10.44 -31.42
N PRO A 59 39.70 11.34 -32.08
CA PRO A 59 39.47 12.77 -31.85
C PRO A 59 37.99 13.14 -31.53
N SER A 60 37.81 14.33 -30.94
CA SER A 60 36.54 14.93 -30.47
C SER A 60 35.80 15.72 -31.56
N PRO A 61 34.47 15.90 -31.47
CA PRO A 61 33.59 16.07 -32.64
C PRO A 61 33.12 17.52 -32.92
N PHE A 62 33.99 18.54 -32.91
CA PHE A 62 33.56 19.91 -33.26
C PHE A 62 34.59 20.81 -33.98
N ALA A 63 35.58 20.25 -34.67
CA ALA A 63 36.44 21.06 -35.53
C ALA A 63 35.88 21.17 -36.96
N ALA A 64 35.45 22.38 -37.31
CA ALA A 64 35.15 22.90 -38.65
C ALA A 64 33.69 22.86 -39.14
N PHE A 65 32.97 23.96 -38.87
CA PHE A 65 31.91 24.49 -39.73
C PHE A 65 32.57 25.20 -40.95
N GLN A 66 32.26 24.79 -42.18
CA GLN A 66 31.99 25.68 -43.34
C GLN A 66 31.46 24.88 -44.59
N PRO A 67 30.51 25.41 -45.40
CA PRO A 67 29.92 24.79 -46.61
C PRO A 67 30.62 25.27 -47.93
N PRO A 68 30.30 24.85 -49.20
CA PRO A 68 29.21 23.98 -49.74
C PRO A 68 29.57 22.90 -50.85
N GLN A 69 28.75 21.82 -50.93
CA GLN A 69 28.33 20.95 -52.09
C GLN A 69 29.35 20.06 -52.88
N PRO A 70 28.90 19.03 -53.65
CA PRO A 70 27.79 18.07 -53.50
C PRO A 70 28.28 16.59 -53.50
N PHE A 71 27.37 15.64 -53.27
CA PHE A 71 27.41 14.19 -53.63
C PHE A 71 27.34 13.13 -52.49
N ALA A 72 26.40 12.21 -52.74
CA ALA A 72 26.24 10.83 -52.28
C ALA A 72 25.80 10.60 -50.81
N PHE A 73 24.48 10.48 -50.64
CA PHE A 73 23.84 9.93 -49.45
C PHE A 73 24.07 8.41 -49.40
N ALA A 74 24.92 7.94 -48.50
CA ALA A 74 24.99 6.54 -48.09
C ALA A 74 24.47 6.45 -46.64
N MET A 75 23.39 5.70 -46.43
CA MET A 75 22.85 5.44 -45.08
C MET A 75 23.90 4.71 -44.24
N PRO A 76 24.24 5.18 -43.02
CA PRO A 76 25.13 4.45 -42.14
C PRO A 76 24.46 3.17 -41.61
N ALA A 77 25.24 2.10 -41.50
CA ALA A 77 24.80 0.83 -40.93
C ALA A 77 24.35 1.01 -39.46
N MET A 78 23.28 0.33 -39.08
CA MET A 78 22.80 0.26 -37.68
C MET A 78 23.96 -0.17 -36.75
N PRO A 79 24.19 0.54 -35.63
CA PRO A 79 25.17 0.11 -34.65
C PRO A 79 24.76 -1.25 -34.04
N PRO A 80 25.72 -2.13 -33.72
CA PRO A 80 25.42 -3.39 -33.05
C PRO A 80 24.76 -3.12 -31.69
N MET A 81 23.74 -3.92 -31.37
CA MET A 81 23.08 -3.89 -30.06
C MET A 81 24.15 -4.01 -28.96
N PRO A 82 24.11 -3.16 -27.92
CA PRO A 82 25.03 -3.28 -26.79
C PRO A 82 24.86 -4.66 -26.12
N PRO A 83 25.95 -5.29 -25.65
CA PRO A 83 25.84 -6.55 -24.92
C PRO A 83 24.97 -6.35 -23.68
N MET A 84 24.10 -7.33 -23.42
CA MET A 84 23.29 -7.38 -22.20
C MET A 84 24.22 -7.26 -20.97
N PRO A 85 23.81 -6.55 -19.90
CA PRO A 85 24.56 -6.50 -18.65
C PRO A 85 24.91 -7.91 -18.13
N ASP A 86 26.01 -8.07 -17.41
CA ASP A 86 26.32 -9.34 -16.74
C ASP A 86 25.39 -9.54 -15.53
N TRP A 87 24.42 -10.44 -15.69
CA TRP A 87 23.35 -10.73 -14.74
C TRP A 87 23.69 -11.86 -13.74
N SER A 88 24.94 -12.33 -13.69
CA SER A 88 25.37 -13.45 -12.83
C SER A 88 25.11 -13.20 -11.33
N GLY A 89 25.18 -11.96 -10.87
CA GLY A 89 24.84 -11.58 -9.49
C GLY A 89 23.36 -11.77 -9.13
N ALA A 90 22.44 -11.58 -10.08
CA ALA A 90 21.02 -11.82 -9.87
C ALA A 90 20.73 -13.33 -9.77
N ALA A 91 21.39 -14.15 -10.61
CA ALA A 91 21.30 -15.60 -10.56
C ALA A 91 21.79 -16.19 -9.23
N ALA A 92 22.83 -15.60 -8.61
CA ALA A 92 23.31 -16.00 -7.29
C ALA A 92 22.30 -15.72 -6.16
N SER A 93 21.52 -14.63 -6.27
CA SER A 93 20.42 -14.32 -5.34
C SER A 93 19.25 -15.31 -5.45
N PHE A 94 19.08 -15.96 -6.61
CA PHE A 94 18.07 -17.02 -6.81
C PHE A 94 18.52 -18.38 -6.27
N ALA A 95 19.82 -18.68 -6.23
CA ALA A 95 20.34 -19.97 -5.78
C ALA A 95 20.13 -20.21 -4.27
N GLY A 96 20.03 -19.15 -3.47
CA GLY A 96 19.78 -19.23 -2.01
C GLY A 96 18.32 -19.42 -1.61
N LEU A 97 17.38 -19.43 -2.56
CA LEU A 97 15.92 -19.43 -2.31
C LEU A 97 15.21 -20.74 -2.66
N ALA A 98 15.92 -21.82 -3.00
CA ALA A 98 15.29 -23.04 -3.49
C ALA A 98 15.24 -24.18 -2.45
N PRO A 99 14.08 -24.47 -1.84
CA PRO A 99 13.58 -25.82 -1.74
C PRO A 99 12.80 -26.15 -3.02
N VAL A 100 13.23 -27.20 -3.74
CA VAL A 100 12.55 -27.95 -4.81
C VAL A 100 11.35 -27.23 -5.46
N ALA A 101 11.62 -26.19 -6.26
CA ALA A 101 10.62 -25.62 -7.15
C ALA A 101 10.83 -26.22 -8.54
N SER A 102 9.87 -27.00 -9.04
CA SER A 102 9.91 -27.60 -10.38
C SER A 102 8.74 -27.10 -11.21
N VAL A 103 8.95 -26.95 -12.52
CA VAL A 103 7.84 -26.73 -13.46
C VAL A 103 7.50 -28.10 -14.07
N PRO A 104 6.21 -28.50 -14.12
CA PRO A 104 5.81 -29.76 -14.74
C PRO A 104 6.33 -29.85 -16.17
N PRO A 105 6.99 -30.96 -16.57
CA PRO A 105 7.63 -31.07 -17.88
C PRO A 105 6.69 -30.74 -19.06
N ALA A 106 5.43 -31.19 -19.00
CA ALA A 106 4.43 -30.89 -20.03
C ALA A 106 4.07 -29.39 -20.09
N ARG A 107 3.95 -28.74 -18.93
CA ARG A 107 3.66 -27.30 -18.84
C ARG A 107 4.87 -26.48 -19.30
N LEU A 108 6.08 -26.89 -18.91
CA LEU A 108 7.32 -26.28 -19.36
C LEU A 108 7.50 -26.39 -20.87
N GLN A 109 7.29 -27.58 -21.45
CA GLN A 109 7.35 -27.78 -22.91
C GLN A 109 6.34 -26.89 -23.65
N LYS A 110 5.10 -26.80 -23.15
CA LYS A 110 4.08 -25.92 -23.72
C LYS A 110 4.53 -24.45 -23.67
N LEU A 111 4.97 -23.97 -22.50
CA LEU A 111 5.46 -22.60 -22.33
C LEU A 111 6.66 -22.30 -23.24
N GLN A 112 7.60 -23.24 -23.38
CA GLN A 112 8.74 -23.10 -24.28
C GLN A 112 8.32 -23.07 -25.76
N ALA A 113 7.35 -23.90 -26.15
CA ALA A 113 6.81 -23.92 -27.51
C ALA A 113 6.06 -22.62 -27.84
N ASP A 114 5.22 -22.15 -26.91
CA ASP A 114 4.48 -20.89 -27.02
C ASP A 114 5.44 -19.69 -27.13
N TYR A 115 6.44 -19.63 -26.24
CA TYR A 115 7.47 -18.59 -26.28
C TYR A 115 8.28 -18.62 -27.58
N SER A 116 8.72 -19.81 -28.02
CA SER A 116 9.50 -19.95 -29.26
C SER A 116 8.71 -19.51 -30.49
N ARG A 117 7.43 -19.89 -30.58
CA ARG A 117 6.54 -19.45 -31.66
C ARG A 117 6.40 -17.93 -31.67
N ASP A 118 6.15 -17.33 -30.52
CA ASP A 118 5.93 -15.89 -30.42
C ASP A 118 7.22 -15.09 -30.69
N CYS A 119 8.39 -15.60 -30.26
CA CYS A 119 9.70 -15.06 -30.64
C CYS A 119 9.92 -15.11 -32.15
N LEU A 120 9.62 -16.24 -32.80
CA LEU A 120 9.76 -16.38 -34.26
C LEU A 120 8.84 -15.42 -34.99
N ALA A 121 7.58 -15.28 -34.55
CA ALA A 121 6.64 -14.32 -35.12
C ALA A 121 7.16 -12.88 -35.01
N LEU A 122 7.70 -12.52 -33.84
CA LEU A 122 8.26 -11.19 -33.60
C LEU A 122 9.50 -10.91 -34.47
N ILE A 123 10.40 -11.90 -34.63
CA ILE A 123 11.57 -11.80 -35.52
C ILE A 123 11.16 -11.71 -36.99
N GLN A 124 10.17 -12.49 -37.42
CA GLN A 124 9.64 -12.44 -38.79
C GLN A 124 9.02 -11.08 -39.10
N GLN A 125 8.27 -10.51 -38.14
CA GLN A 125 7.68 -9.19 -38.29
C GLN A 125 8.76 -8.08 -38.34
N ALA A 126 9.83 -8.22 -37.55
CA ALA A 126 10.96 -7.29 -37.55
C ALA A 126 11.82 -7.37 -38.83
N SER A 127 11.92 -8.55 -39.44
CA SER A 127 12.71 -8.80 -40.66
C SER A 127 11.92 -8.64 -41.96
N ALA A 128 10.63 -8.30 -41.90
CA ALA A 128 9.82 -8.03 -43.07
C ALA A 128 10.33 -6.81 -43.86
N ALA A 129 10.12 -6.81 -45.18
CA ALA A 129 10.52 -5.71 -46.08
C ALA A 129 9.94 -4.34 -45.67
N THR A 130 8.73 -4.36 -45.07
CA THR A 130 8.14 -3.21 -44.39
C THR A 130 7.77 -3.65 -42.97
N PRO A 131 8.64 -3.42 -41.97
CA PRO A 131 8.38 -3.85 -40.61
C PRO A 131 7.17 -3.11 -40.05
N THR A 132 6.13 -3.84 -39.66
CA THR A 132 4.99 -3.27 -38.95
C THR A 132 5.28 -3.31 -37.45
N VAL A 133 5.08 -2.21 -36.74
CA VAL A 133 5.25 -2.17 -35.29
C VAL A 133 4.22 -3.11 -34.63
N PRO A 134 4.64 -4.01 -33.74
CA PRO A 134 3.72 -4.86 -32.99
C PRO A 134 2.70 -4.04 -32.19
N GLU A 135 1.48 -4.56 -32.02
CA GLU A 135 0.48 -3.90 -31.18
C GLU A 135 0.90 -3.98 -29.71
N LEU A 136 1.14 -2.81 -29.10
CA LEU A 136 1.51 -2.69 -27.69
C LEU A 136 0.27 -2.34 -26.87
N LYS A 137 -0.24 -3.31 -26.09
CA LYS A 137 -1.41 -3.12 -25.22
C LYS A 137 -1.08 -2.51 -23.86
N ASP A 138 0.20 -2.50 -23.48
CA ASP A 138 0.66 -1.94 -22.22
C ASP A 138 0.70 -0.40 -22.29
N ARG A 139 0.07 0.25 -21.30
CA ARG A 139 -0.07 1.71 -21.24
C ARG A 139 1.27 2.43 -21.24
N ARG A 140 2.34 1.82 -20.72
CA ARG A 140 3.71 2.38 -20.69
C ARG A 140 4.27 2.68 -22.07
N PHE A 141 3.77 1.98 -23.10
CA PHE A 141 4.22 2.13 -24.49
C PHE A 141 3.13 2.72 -25.40
N SER A 142 2.15 3.42 -24.82
CA SER A 142 0.98 3.94 -25.56
C SER A 142 1.28 5.19 -26.41
N ALA A 143 2.32 5.96 -26.07
CA ALA A 143 2.65 7.20 -26.76
C ALA A 143 3.11 6.95 -28.21
N ASP A 144 2.78 7.88 -29.12
CA ASP A 144 3.08 7.75 -30.55
C ASP A 144 4.59 7.62 -30.85
N ALA A 145 5.46 8.13 -29.98
CA ALA A 145 6.91 7.98 -30.09
C ALA A 145 7.36 6.51 -30.12
N TRP A 146 6.65 5.62 -29.42
CA TRP A 146 6.90 4.18 -29.44
C TRP A 146 6.48 3.51 -30.74
N LYS A 147 5.48 4.08 -31.43
CA LYS A 147 4.96 3.59 -32.72
C LYS A 147 5.71 4.18 -33.92
N ALA A 148 6.33 5.35 -33.74
CA ALA A 148 7.03 6.08 -34.79
C ALA A 148 8.36 5.41 -35.21
N SER A 149 8.95 4.58 -34.33
CA SER A 149 10.22 3.93 -34.58
C SER A 149 10.10 2.42 -34.43
N PRO A 150 10.27 1.64 -35.52
CA PRO A 150 10.24 0.19 -35.47
C PRO A 150 11.17 -0.40 -34.40
N ALA A 151 12.39 0.13 -34.27
CA ALA A 151 13.35 -0.33 -33.26
C ALA A 151 12.80 -0.24 -31.82
N HIS A 152 12.16 0.87 -31.45
CA HIS A 152 11.58 1.05 -30.13
C HIS A 152 10.34 0.18 -29.92
N GLY A 153 9.48 0.07 -30.93
CA GLY A 153 8.31 -0.80 -30.88
C GLY A 153 8.67 -2.29 -30.72
N PHE A 154 9.68 -2.77 -31.45
CA PHE A 154 10.18 -4.14 -31.31
C PHE A 154 10.90 -4.36 -29.98
N ALA A 155 11.67 -3.40 -29.48
CA ALA A 155 12.30 -3.49 -28.16
C ALA A 155 11.24 -3.62 -27.04
N ALA A 156 10.18 -2.80 -27.10
CA ALA A 156 9.07 -2.89 -26.16
C ALA A 156 8.31 -4.22 -26.26
N ALA A 157 8.03 -4.69 -27.49
CA ALA A 157 7.38 -5.98 -27.71
C ALA A 157 8.24 -7.16 -27.23
N TRP A 158 9.56 -7.10 -27.44
CA TRP A 158 10.51 -8.12 -26.98
C TRP A 158 10.54 -8.18 -25.45
N TYR A 159 10.59 -7.02 -24.79
CA TYR A 159 10.49 -6.93 -23.34
C TYR A 159 9.17 -7.51 -22.82
N LEU A 160 8.02 -7.12 -23.39
CA LEU A 160 6.70 -7.61 -22.96
C LEU A 160 6.58 -9.13 -23.10
N LEU A 161 7.11 -9.70 -24.18
CA LEU A 161 7.14 -11.14 -24.41
C LEU A 161 7.96 -11.87 -23.33
N ASN A 162 9.15 -11.38 -23.03
CA ASN A 162 10.02 -11.96 -21.99
C ASN A 162 9.40 -11.81 -20.58
N ALA A 163 8.84 -10.64 -20.28
CA ALA A 163 8.17 -10.39 -19.00
C ALA A 163 6.97 -11.34 -18.80
N ARG A 164 6.13 -11.51 -19.83
CA ARG A 164 5.01 -12.46 -19.81
C ARG A 164 5.50 -13.89 -19.61
N TYR A 165 6.54 -14.30 -20.33
CA TYR A 165 7.10 -15.65 -20.21
C TYR A 165 7.63 -15.95 -18.80
N LEU A 166 8.39 -15.02 -18.21
CA LEU A 166 8.88 -15.16 -16.84
C LEU A 166 7.73 -15.22 -15.82
N GLN A 167 6.68 -14.43 -16.03
CA GLN A 167 5.48 -14.46 -15.20
C GLN A 167 4.76 -15.81 -15.29
N GLU A 168 4.54 -16.31 -16.51
CA GLU A 168 3.91 -17.61 -16.75
C GLU A 168 4.75 -18.78 -16.19
N LEU A 169 6.08 -18.68 -16.24
CA LEU A 169 6.98 -19.63 -15.58
C LEU A 169 6.81 -19.60 -14.07
N ALA A 170 6.78 -18.42 -13.44
CA ALA A 170 6.54 -18.29 -12.00
C ALA A 170 5.18 -18.88 -11.59
N ASP A 171 4.14 -18.66 -12.40
CA ASP A 171 2.80 -19.23 -12.19
C ASP A 171 2.73 -20.75 -12.41
N ALA A 172 3.72 -21.31 -13.10
CA ALA A 172 3.81 -22.74 -13.39
C ALA A 172 4.64 -23.53 -12.38
N LEU A 173 5.29 -22.86 -11.41
CA LEU A 173 6.09 -23.51 -10.38
C LEU A 173 5.24 -24.35 -9.43
N GLU A 174 5.56 -25.63 -9.31
CA GLU A 174 5.08 -26.51 -8.24
C GLU A 174 5.97 -26.30 -7.01
N THR A 175 5.44 -25.53 -6.08
CA THR A 175 5.99 -25.26 -4.75
C THR A 175 4.84 -24.83 -3.84
N ASP A 176 5.10 -24.65 -2.55
CA ASP A 176 4.08 -24.17 -1.62
C ASP A 176 3.58 -22.77 -2.04
N PRO A 177 2.31 -22.42 -1.73
CA PRO A 177 1.71 -21.16 -2.20
C PRO A 177 2.53 -19.92 -1.84
N LYS A 178 3.11 -19.88 -0.63
CA LYS A 178 3.86 -18.73 -0.13
C LYS A 178 5.18 -18.54 -0.88
N THR A 179 5.93 -19.61 -1.10
CA THR A 179 7.15 -19.58 -1.91
C THR A 179 6.84 -19.17 -3.36
N ARG A 180 5.75 -19.68 -3.94
CA ARG A 180 5.31 -19.29 -5.29
C ARG A 180 5.01 -17.79 -5.36
N GLU A 181 4.31 -17.24 -4.39
CA GLU A 181 3.97 -15.81 -4.36
C GLU A 181 5.21 -14.93 -4.19
N ARG A 182 6.18 -15.34 -3.36
CA ARG A 182 7.47 -14.66 -3.23
C ARG A 182 8.24 -14.61 -4.55
N ILE A 183 8.29 -15.72 -5.28
CA ILE A 183 8.94 -15.78 -6.60
C ILE A 183 8.16 -14.92 -7.60
N ARG A 184 6.84 -15.03 -7.63
CA ARG A 184 5.96 -14.22 -8.48
C ARG A 184 6.20 -12.74 -8.26
N PHE A 185 6.16 -12.30 -7.00
CA PHE A 185 6.43 -10.92 -6.61
C PHE A 185 7.83 -10.48 -7.07
N THR A 186 8.86 -11.30 -6.83
CA THR A 186 10.24 -10.99 -7.25
C THR A 186 10.36 -10.83 -8.77
N VAL A 187 9.73 -11.71 -9.55
CA VAL A 187 9.68 -11.63 -11.02
C VAL A 187 8.96 -10.36 -11.47
N GLN A 188 7.84 -10.00 -10.82
CA GLN A 188 7.13 -8.76 -11.10
C GLN A 188 8.00 -7.53 -10.80
N GLN A 189 8.70 -7.49 -9.67
CA GLN A 189 9.61 -6.39 -9.33
C GLN A 189 10.76 -6.26 -10.33
N TRP A 190 11.37 -7.38 -10.71
CA TRP A 190 12.49 -7.39 -11.63
C TRP A 190 12.07 -6.98 -13.05
N THR A 191 10.99 -7.56 -13.56
CA THR A 191 10.46 -7.20 -14.89
C THR A 191 9.99 -5.75 -14.92
N ALA A 192 9.36 -5.24 -13.86
CA ALA A 192 8.99 -3.83 -13.75
C ALA A 192 10.22 -2.90 -13.83
N ALA A 193 11.28 -3.20 -13.09
CA ALA A 193 12.52 -2.42 -13.09
C ALA A 193 13.26 -2.46 -14.43
N ALA A 194 13.28 -3.62 -15.09
CA ALA A 194 13.93 -3.83 -16.38
C ALA A 194 13.17 -3.22 -17.58
N SER A 195 12.03 -2.55 -17.36
CA SER A 195 11.26 -1.96 -18.44
C SER A 195 12.08 -0.93 -19.24
N PRO A 196 12.10 -0.99 -20.58
CA PRO A 196 12.84 -0.04 -21.41
C PRO A 196 12.32 1.40 -21.24
N SER A 197 11.07 1.58 -20.81
CA SER A 197 10.52 2.89 -20.46
C SER A 197 11.30 3.61 -19.35
N ASN A 198 12.00 2.88 -18.47
CA ASN A 198 12.63 3.44 -17.27
C ASN A 198 14.01 4.04 -17.54
N PHE A 199 14.53 3.91 -18.78
CA PHE A 199 15.88 4.33 -19.14
C PHE A 199 15.84 5.36 -20.27
N LEU A 200 16.48 6.53 -20.06
CA LEU A 200 16.52 7.60 -21.07
C LEU A 200 17.05 7.10 -22.43
N ALA A 201 18.05 6.21 -22.42
CA ALA A 201 18.64 5.64 -23.63
C ALA A 201 17.67 4.76 -24.45
N LEU A 202 16.62 4.23 -23.83
CA LEU A 202 15.66 3.30 -24.45
C LEU A 202 14.24 3.88 -24.56
N ASN A 203 14.00 5.06 -23.99
CA ASN A 203 12.70 5.70 -23.95
C ASN A 203 12.59 6.81 -25.01
N PRO A 204 11.91 6.56 -26.16
CA PRO A 204 11.80 7.52 -27.25
C PRO A 204 10.96 8.75 -26.87
N GLU A 205 10.02 8.62 -25.92
CA GLU A 205 9.24 9.75 -25.45
C GLU A 205 10.12 10.72 -24.62
N ALA A 206 10.96 10.18 -23.75
CA ALA A 206 11.89 10.98 -22.96
C ALA A 206 12.97 11.62 -23.84
N GLN A 207 13.49 10.89 -24.84
CA GLN A 207 14.44 11.42 -25.82
C GLN A 207 13.82 12.55 -26.65
N LYS A 208 12.58 12.37 -27.12
CA LYS A 208 11.85 13.41 -27.85
C LYS A 208 11.68 14.65 -26.98
N ASN A 209 11.25 14.50 -25.73
CA ASN A 209 11.07 15.62 -24.80
C ASN A 209 12.41 16.33 -24.50
N LEU A 210 13.51 15.57 -24.35
CA LEU A 210 14.85 16.14 -24.19
C LEU A 210 15.23 17.05 -25.36
N VAL A 211 14.97 16.61 -26.59
CA VAL A 211 15.26 17.40 -27.81
C VAL A 211 14.33 18.61 -27.91
N GLU A 212 13.03 18.43 -27.69
CA GLU A 212 12.03 19.50 -27.78
C GLU A 212 12.26 20.62 -26.75
N THR A 213 12.73 20.26 -25.55
CA THR A 213 13.01 21.21 -24.46
C THR A 213 14.46 21.69 -24.43
N GLN A 214 15.29 21.30 -25.41
CA GLN A 214 16.73 21.63 -25.47
C GLN A 214 17.49 21.26 -24.18
N GLY A 215 17.13 20.13 -23.55
CA GLY A 215 17.77 19.65 -22.32
C GLY A 215 17.14 20.12 -21.02
N GLU A 216 16.21 21.07 -21.07
CA GLU A 216 15.57 21.62 -19.86
C GLU A 216 14.75 20.56 -19.09
N SER A 217 14.11 19.61 -19.79
CA SER A 217 13.39 18.50 -19.15
C SER A 217 14.30 17.66 -18.26
N LEU A 218 15.53 17.40 -18.68
CA LEU A 218 16.49 16.60 -17.92
C LEU A 218 17.07 17.39 -16.75
N ARG A 219 17.31 18.69 -16.93
CA ARG A 219 17.75 19.58 -15.85
C ARG A 219 16.73 19.62 -14.73
N LEU A 220 15.46 19.84 -15.07
CA LEU A 220 14.34 19.81 -14.11
C LEU A 220 14.20 18.43 -13.47
N GLY A 221 14.32 17.36 -14.26
CA GLY A 221 14.25 15.99 -13.74
C GLY A 221 15.35 15.65 -12.74
N MET A 222 16.58 16.12 -12.96
CA MET A 222 17.68 16.00 -12.00
C MET A 222 17.41 16.79 -10.71
N MET A 223 16.86 18.00 -10.82
CA MET A 223 16.46 18.78 -9.64
C MET A 223 15.38 18.05 -8.82
N ASN A 224 14.40 17.46 -9.49
CA ASN A 224 13.36 16.65 -8.85
C ASN A 224 13.97 15.44 -8.12
N LEU A 225 14.89 14.72 -8.77
CA LEU A 225 15.58 13.58 -8.18
C LEU A 225 16.38 13.98 -6.93
N LEU A 226 17.13 15.08 -6.98
CA LEU A 226 17.90 15.58 -5.84
C LEU A 226 16.99 15.98 -4.67
N ALA A 227 15.86 16.64 -4.96
CA ALA A 227 14.87 16.99 -3.94
C ALA A 227 14.25 15.73 -3.28
N ASP A 228 13.94 14.71 -4.06
CA ASP A 228 13.37 13.46 -3.56
C ASP A 228 14.39 12.63 -2.77
N MET A 229 15.67 12.64 -3.20
CA MET A 229 16.76 12.05 -2.42
C MET A 229 16.94 12.71 -1.05
N GLN A 230 16.79 14.04 -0.96
CA GLN A 230 16.83 14.76 0.33
C GLN A 230 15.64 14.39 1.22
N ARG A 231 14.47 14.11 0.64
CA ARG A 231 13.26 13.69 1.37
C ARG A 231 13.28 12.21 1.76
N GLY A 232 14.10 11.39 1.10
CA GLY A 232 14.15 9.94 1.32
C GLY A 232 12.96 9.16 0.73
N LYS A 233 12.12 9.79 -0.10
CA LYS A 233 10.96 9.17 -0.78
C LYS A 233 10.74 9.80 -2.16
N ILE A 234 10.13 9.05 -3.07
CA ILE A 234 9.75 9.52 -4.42
C ILE A 234 8.48 10.38 -4.32
N SER A 235 8.49 11.57 -4.93
CA SER A 235 7.31 12.44 -4.98
C SER A 235 6.30 11.92 -6.01
N GLN A 236 5.13 11.52 -5.54
CA GLN A 236 4.03 11.02 -6.39
C GLN A 236 2.93 12.07 -6.65
N THR A 237 3.00 13.23 -5.98
CA THR A 237 2.01 14.30 -6.08
C THR A 237 2.68 15.64 -5.75
N ASP A 238 2.12 16.75 -6.24
CA ASP A 238 2.51 18.08 -5.77
C ASP A 238 1.95 18.33 -4.37
N GLU A 239 2.77 18.06 -3.36
CA GLU A 239 2.42 18.25 -1.95
C GLU A 239 2.17 19.73 -1.59
N SER A 240 2.67 20.69 -2.37
CA SER A 240 2.52 22.12 -2.07
C SER A 240 1.08 22.61 -2.18
N GLN A 241 0.24 21.89 -2.92
CA GLN A 241 -1.17 22.19 -3.12
C GLN A 241 -2.05 21.73 -1.96
N PHE A 242 -1.54 20.93 -1.01
CA PHE A 242 -2.34 20.31 0.03
C PHE A 242 -1.86 20.71 1.42
N VAL A 243 -2.80 21.20 2.23
CA VAL A 243 -2.60 21.59 3.63
C VAL A 243 -3.77 21.07 4.46
N VAL A 244 -3.47 20.10 5.32
CA VAL A 244 -4.43 19.52 6.26
C VAL A 244 -4.98 20.62 7.17
N GLY A 245 -6.31 20.68 7.30
CA GLY A 245 -7.06 21.71 7.99
C GLY A 245 -7.34 22.99 7.19
N LYS A 246 -6.83 23.13 5.95
CA LYS A 246 -7.16 24.26 5.06
C LYS A 246 -7.88 23.84 3.78
N ASN A 247 -7.45 22.75 3.15
CA ASN A 247 -8.10 22.21 1.95
C ASN A 247 -8.22 20.67 1.94
N LEU A 248 -7.65 20.00 2.95
CA LEU A 248 -7.93 18.60 3.29
C LEU A 248 -8.44 18.53 4.74
N ALA A 249 -9.31 17.58 5.08
CA ALA A 249 -9.88 17.45 6.43
C ALA A 249 -10.53 18.75 6.92
N VAL A 250 -11.34 19.36 6.06
CA VAL A 250 -11.97 20.67 6.30
C VAL A 250 -13.41 20.58 6.77
N THR A 251 -13.92 19.37 7.03
CA THR A 251 -15.30 19.22 7.54
C THR A 251 -15.39 19.85 8.94
N PRO A 252 -16.29 20.84 9.15
CA PRO A 252 -16.36 21.57 10.42
C PRO A 252 -16.64 20.66 11.61
N GLY A 253 -15.86 20.80 12.67
CA GLY A 253 -15.98 20.00 13.89
C GLY A 253 -15.07 20.51 14.99
N ALA A 254 -15.00 19.78 16.09
CA ALA A 254 -14.12 20.09 17.20
C ALA A 254 -13.62 18.82 17.88
N VAL A 255 -12.39 18.88 18.40
CA VAL A 255 -11.88 17.88 19.34
C VAL A 255 -12.62 18.07 20.67
N VAL A 256 -13.26 17.01 21.15
CA VAL A 256 -14.04 16.99 22.40
C VAL A 256 -13.42 16.12 23.49
N TYR A 257 -12.43 15.31 23.14
CA TYR A 257 -11.65 14.50 24.07
C TYR A 257 -10.26 14.25 23.51
N GLU A 258 -9.28 14.13 24.39
CA GLU A 258 -7.91 13.77 24.04
C GLU A 258 -7.21 13.01 25.17
N ASN A 259 -6.28 12.15 24.80
CA ASN A 259 -5.34 11.50 25.69
C ASN A 259 -4.01 11.25 24.95
N ASP A 260 -3.14 10.41 25.52
CA ASP A 260 -1.81 10.16 24.95
C ASP A 260 -1.82 9.45 23.59
N LEU A 261 -2.93 8.79 23.20
CA LEU A 261 -3.05 8.03 21.96
C LEU A 261 -4.01 8.64 20.92
N ILE A 262 -5.07 9.32 21.35
CA ILE A 262 -6.14 9.78 20.45
C ILE A 262 -6.58 11.21 20.74
N GLN A 263 -7.06 11.87 19.68
CA GLN A 263 -8.02 12.96 19.76
C GLN A 263 -9.36 12.46 19.21
N LEU A 264 -10.46 12.70 19.92
CA LEU A 264 -11.81 12.38 19.44
C LEU A 264 -12.46 13.64 18.88
N ILE A 265 -12.76 13.62 17.59
CA ILE A 265 -13.42 14.70 16.87
C ILE A 265 -14.92 14.46 16.88
N GLN A 266 -15.70 15.46 17.28
CA GLN A 266 -17.13 15.53 17.00
C GLN A 266 -17.37 16.53 15.88
N TYR A 267 -18.02 16.09 14.80
CA TYR A 267 -18.32 16.96 13.67
C TYR A 267 -19.61 17.76 13.88
N THR A 268 -19.66 18.94 13.27
CA THR A 268 -20.81 19.84 13.31
C THR A 268 -21.96 19.26 12.47
N PRO A 269 -23.15 19.03 13.05
CA PRO A 269 -24.30 18.58 12.29
C PRO A 269 -24.67 19.55 11.16
N THR A 270 -24.97 19.02 9.97
CA THR A 270 -25.29 19.83 8.77
C THR A 270 -26.78 19.79 8.38
N THR A 271 -27.63 19.11 9.15
CA THR A 271 -29.06 18.92 8.89
C THR A 271 -29.93 19.42 10.04
N ALA A 272 -31.18 19.76 9.76
CA ALA A 272 -32.14 20.23 10.78
C ALA A 272 -32.52 19.15 11.80
N THR A 273 -32.47 17.88 11.41
CA THR A 273 -32.66 16.71 12.26
C THR A 273 -31.57 15.69 11.98
N VAL A 274 -31.20 14.94 13.02
CA VAL A 274 -30.16 13.90 12.97
C VAL A 274 -30.65 12.61 13.64
N PHE A 275 -30.09 11.47 13.27
CA PHE A 275 -30.32 10.21 13.98
C PHE A 275 -29.80 10.28 15.41
N GLU A 276 -30.57 9.74 16.35
CA GLU A 276 -30.27 9.89 17.76
C GLU A 276 -29.05 9.08 18.23
N ARG A 277 -28.78 7.93 17.59
CA ARG A 277 -27.56 7.15 17.80
C ARG A 277 -26.44 7.69 16.91
N PRO A 278 -25.32 8.17 17.48
CA PRO A 278 -24.21 8.67 16.69
C PRO A 278 -23.45 7.53 16.00
N LEU A 279 -22.67 7.88 14.98
CA LEU A 279 -21.69 7.05 14.31
C LEU A 279 -20.29 7.38 14.84
N LEU A 280 -19.59 6.40 15.41
CA LEU A 280 -18.16 6.47 15.72
C LEU A 280 -17.34 5.83 14.60
N ILE A 281 -16.45 6.60 14.00
CA ILE A 281 -15.52 6.17 12.95
C ILE A 281 -14.14 5.91 13.58
N VAL A 282 -13.64 4.70 13.41
CA VAL A 282 -12.32 4.22 13.81
C VAL A 282 -11.48 4.02 12.54
N PRO A 283 -10.71 5.04 12.10
CA PRO A 283 -9.81 4.92 10.96
C PRO A 283 -8.60 4.04 11.31
N PRO A 284 -7.77 3.65 10.32
CA PRO A 284 -6.51 3.00 10.61
C PRO A 284 -5.55 3.95 11.34
N CYS A 285 -4.69 3.38 12.17
CA CYS A 285 -3.51 4.07 12.72
C CYS A 285 -2.28 3.97 11.80
N ILE A 286 -2.38 3.17 10.72
CA ILE A 286 -1.44 3.14 9.59
C ILE A 286 -1.90 4.20 8.58
N ASN A 287 -1.08 5.23 8.39
CA ASN A 287 -1.46 6.52 7.80
C ASN A 287 -2.56 7.25 8.61
N LYS A 288 -2.92 8.46 8.17
CA LYS A 288 -3.79 9.36 8.93
C LYS A 288 -5.27 9.21 8.57
N PHE A 289 -6.15 9.63 9.48
CA PHE A 289 -7.60 9.42 9.32
C PHE A 289 -8.22 10.12 8.12
N TYR A 290 -7.62 11.21 7.64
CA TYR A 290 -8.25 12.11 6.68
C TYR A 290 -8.47 11.51 5.30
N ILE A 291 -8.07 10.25 5.05
CA ILE A 291 -8.57 9.49 3.91
C ILE A 291 -10.10 9.38 3.88
N LEU A 292 -10.74 9.35 5.05
CA LEU A 292 -12.20 9.35 5.18
C LEU A 292 -12.81 10.77 5.11
N ASP A 293 -11.96 11.81 5.14
CA ASP A 293 -12.34 13.22 5.15
C ASP A 293 -11.34 14.05 4.31
N LEU A 294 -11.18 13.72 3.03
CA LEU A 294 -10.21 14.37 2.14
C LEU A 294 -10.67 15.79 1.78
N GLN A 295 -11.15 15.99 0.56
CA GLN A 295 -11.76 17.23 0.10
C GLN A 295 -13.29 17.13 0.27
N PRO A 296 -14.02 18.26 0.26
CA PRO A 296 -15.48 18.25 0.39
C PRO A 296 -16.19 17.32 -0.62
N GLU A 297 -15.64 17.15 -1.82
CA GLU A 297 -16.23 16.36 -2.90
C GLU A 297 -16.00 14.85 -2.76
N ASN A 298 -15.12 14.42 -1.84
CA ASN A 298 -14.78 13.01 -1.60
C ASN A 298 -14.63 12.65 -0.12
N SER A 299 -15.24 13.43 0.78
CA SER A 299 -15.31 13.14 2.21
C SER A 299 -16.49 12.21 2.54
N LEU A 300 -16.19 11.03 3.09
CA LEU A 300 -17.20 10.10 3.61
C LEU A 300 -17.86 10.67 4.87
N VAL A 301 -17.08 11.37 5.71
CA VAL A 301 -17.57 12.08 6.90
C VAL A 301 -18.62 13.12 6.51
N ALA A 302 -18.30 14.01 5.58
CA ALA A 302 -19.23 15.04 5.11
C ALA A 302 -20.50 14.42 4.49
N HIS A 303 -20.35 13.30 3.78
CA HIS A 303 -21.48 12.56 3.22
C HIS A 303 -22.41 12.02 4.33
N ALA A 304 -21.88 11.35 5.35
CA ALA A 304 -22.67 10.83 6.46
C ALA A 304 -23.40 11.95 7.25
N LEU A 305 -22.72 13.09 7.48
CA LEU A 305 -23.33 14.28 8.08
C LEU A 305 -24.49 14.81 7.22
N SER A 306 -24.30 14.88 5.90
CA SER A 306 -25.35 15.34 4.96
C SER A 306 -26.57 14.43 4.94
N CYS A 307 -26.40 13.15 5.27
CA CYS A 307 -27.47 12.16 5.40
C CYS A 307 -28.16 12.20 6.79
N GLY A 308 -27.70 13.06 7.69
CA GLY A 308 -28.31 13.26 9.01
C GLY A 308 -27.75 12.35 10.10
N HIS A 309 -26.56 11.78 9.93
CA HIS A 309 -25.86 11.08 11.02
C HIS A 309 -25.06 12.07 11.87
N GLN A 310 -25.01 11.84 13.18
CA GLN A 310 -24.05 12.52 14.05
C GLN A 310 -22.74 11.76 13.98
N VAL A 311 -21.63 12.40 13.62
CA VAL A 311 -20.36 11.70 13.37
C VAL A 311 -19.31 12.09 14.41
N PHE A 312 -18.71 11.06 14.99
CA PHE A 312 -17.49 11.13 15.78
C PHE A 312 -16.38 10.38 15.06
N LEU A 313 -15.14 10.81 15.20
CA LEU A 313 -13.99 10.18 14.54
C LEU A 313 -12.78 10.17 15.46
N VAL A 314 -12.11 9.02 15.54
CA VAL A 314 -10.84 8.86 16.25
C VAL A 314 -9.69 9.37 15.39
N SER A 315 -8.96 10.38 15.86
CA SER A 315 -7.72 10.85 15.27
C SER A 315 -6.54 10.32 16.08
N TRP A 316 -5.86 9.30 15.55
CA TRP A 316 -4.68 8.71 16.15
C TRP A 316 -3.50 9.69 16.22
N ARG A 317 -2.77 9.65 17.34
CA ARG A 317 -1.48 10.33 17.50
C ARG A 317 -0.44 9.66 16.60
N ASN A 318 0.45 10.44 16.00
CA ASN A 318 1.65 9.88 15.38
C ASN A 318 2.65 9.46 16.48
N ALA A 319 3.05 8.20 16.52
CA ALA A 319 3.86 7.71 17.64
C ALA A 319 5.26 8.31 17.64
N ASP A 320 5.65 8.87 18.79
CA ASP A 320 7.00 9.34 19.07
C ASP A 320 7.63 8.53 20.22
N ALA A 321 8.85 8.89 20.61
CA ALA A 321 9.57 8.19 21.67
C ALA A 321 8.81 8.14 23.01
N SER A 322 7.92 9.10 23.30
CA SER A 322 7.15 9.13 24.56
C SER A 322 6.08 8.04 24.63
N VAL A 323 5.58 7.56 23.49
CA VAL A 323 4.54 6.52 23.40
C VAL A 323 5.04 5.23 22.76
N ALA A 324 6.34 5.11 22.49
CA ALA A 324 6.96 3.94 21.87
C ALA A 324 6.74 2.61 22.64
N HIS A 325 6.44 2.70 23.93
CA HIS A 325 6.16 1.56 24.80
C HIS A 325 4.71 1.05 24.74
N LYS A 326 3.80 1.80 24.10
CA LYS A 326 2.38 1.45 24.03
C LYS A 326 2.19 0.13 23.27
N THR A 327 1.23 -0.65 23.73
CA THR A 327 0.93 -2.01 23.30
C THR A 327 -0.37 -2.05 22.51
N TRP A 328 -0.72 -3.23 21.98
CA TRP A 328 -2.04 -3.44 21.38
C TRP A 328 -3.17 -3.17 22.39
N ASP A 329 -3.04 -3.67 23.61
CA ASP A 329 -3.99 -3.47 24.70
C ASP A 329 -4.21 -1.98 25.00
N ASP A 330 -3.15 -1.15 25.02
CA ASP A 330 -3.31 0.29 25.23
C ASP A 330 -4.11 0.97 24.11
N TYR A 331 -3.94 0.52 22.85
CA TYR A 331 -4.74 1.03 21.73
C TYR A 331 -6.21 0.64 21.83
N ILE A 332 -6.50 -0.56 22.36
CA ILE A 332 -7.86 -0.99 22.61
C ILE A 332 -8.46 -0.23 23.80
N ASP A 333 -7.79 -0.19 24.95
CA ASP A 333 -8.29 0.39 26.19
C ASP A 333 -8.34 1.94 26.15
N GLU A 334 -7.17 2.58 26.02
CA GLU A 334 -7.06 4.04 26.00
C GLU A 334 -7.51 4.64 24.66
N GLY A 335 -7.51 3.87 23.57
CA GLY A 335 -8.03 4.32 22.28
C GLY A 335 -9.53 4.06 22.13
N LEU A 336 -9.90 2.81 21.86
CA LEU A 336 -11.24 2.47 21.41
C LEU A 336 -12.28 2.43 22.53
N LEU A 337 -11.97 1.79 23.65
CA LEU A 337 -12.90 1.71 24.79
C LEU A 337 -13.16 3.11 25.36
N ALA A 338 -12.11 3.92 25.52
CA ALA A 338 -12.24 5.32 25.90
C ALA A 338 -13.08 6.13 24.88
N ALA A 339 -12.85 5.98 23.58
CA ALA A 339 -13.63 6.67 22.57
C ALA A 339 -15.12 6.28 22.62
N ILE A 340 -15.44 4.99 22.74
CA ILE A 340 -16.82 4.49 22.85
C ILE A 340 -17.52 5.11 24.07
N ASP A 341 -16.88 5.06 25.24
CA ASP A 341 -17.42 5.65 26.48
C ASP A 341 -17.69 7.15 26.33
N VAL A 342 -16.72 7.90 25.80
CA VAL A 342 -16.87 9.35 25.58
C VAL A 342 -18.03 9.63 24.62
N VAL A 343 -18.18 8.89 23.52
CA VAL A 343 -19.29 9.09 22.58
C VAL A 343 -20.64 8.79 23.25
N GLN A 344 -20.75 7.73 24.04
CA GLN A 344 -21.99 7.42 24.79
C GLN A 344 -22.35 8.55 25.75
N GLN A 345 -21.38 9.08 26.50
CA GLN A 345 -21.59 10.16 27.44
C GLN A 345 -21.91 11.51 26.76
N VAL A 346 -21.20 11.85 25.68
CA VAL A 346 -21.46 13.06 24.91
C VAL A 346 -22.83 12.98 24.24
N SER A 347 -23.18 11.85 23.62
CA SER A 347 -24.48 11.69 22.95
C SER A 347 -25.65 11.44 23.90
N GLY A 348 -25.38 10.95 25.12
CA GLY A 348 -26.38 10.50 26.08
C GLY A 348 -27.09 9.22 25.63
N ARG A 349 -26.42 8.38 24.84
CA ARG A 349 -26.99 7.13 24.29
C ARG A 349 -26.20 5.93 24.76
N GLU A 350 -26.93 4.91 25.20
CA GLU A 350 -26.35 3.62 25.61
C GLU A 350 -25.77 2.85 24.43
N GLN A 351 -26.29 3.04 23.22
CA GLN A 351 -25.75 2.39 22.04
C GLN A 351 -25.44 3.38 20.91
N ILE A 352 -24.35 3.11 20.21
CA ILE A 352 -23.83 3.91 19.10
C ILE A 352 -23.62 3.02 17.87
N ASN A 353 -23.67 3.60 16.67
CA ASN A 353 -23.22 2.89 15.47
C ASN A 353 -21.70 3.03 15.37
N THR A 354 -21.03 2.00 14.87
CA THR A 354 -19.56 1.99 14.76
C THR A 354 -19.12 1.66 13.34
N LEU A 355 -18.00 2.24 12.92
CA LEU A 355 -17.37 1.96 11.63
C LEU A 355 -15.87 1.85 11.83
N GLY A 356 -15.28 0.76 11.35
CA GLY A 356 -13.83 0.57 11.29
C GLY A 356 -13.34 0.49 9.86
N PHE A 357 -12.19 1.08 9.58
CA PHE A 357 -11.55 1.03 8.25
C PHE A 357 -10.14 0.43 8.36
N CYS A 358 -9.83 -0.54 7.49
CA CYS A 358 -8.55 -1.25 7.47
C CYS A 358 -8.21 -1.83 8.87
N VAL A 359 -7.01 -1.60 9.41
CA VAL A 359 -6.65 -2.05 10.77
C VAL A 359 -7.56 -1.46 11.85
N GLY A 360 -8.21 -0.30 11.59
CA GLY A 360 -9.23 0.26 12.45
C GLY A 360 -10.44 -0.66 12.64
N GLY A 361 -10.82 -1.43 11.61
CA GLY A 361 -11.85 -2.47 11.72
C GLY A 361 -11.42 -3.68 12.51
N THR A 362 -10.17 -4.12 12.35
CA THR A 362 -9.59 -5.20 13.18
C THR A 362 -9.58 -4.80 14.66
N MET A 363 -9.11 -3.59 14.98
CA MET A 363 -9.11 -3.05 16.34
C MET A 363 -10.53 -2.90 16.88
N LEU A 364 -11.47 -2.37 16.08
CA LEU A 364 -12.88 -2.21 16.47
C LEU A 364 -13.52 -3.55 16.84
N ALA A 365 -13.34 -4.58 16.01
CA ALA A 365 -13.86 -5.91 16.32
C ALA A 365 -13.24 -6.48 17.60
N THR A 366 -11.93 -6.32 17.80
CA THR A 366 -11.28 -6.73 19.05
C THR A 366 -11.87 -6.01 20.26
N ALA A 367 -12.06 -4.68 20.19
CA ALA A 367 -12.64 -3.89 21.28
C ALA A 367 -14.07 -4.33 21.60
N LEU A 368 -14.90 -4.58 20.59
CA LEU A 368 -16.27 -5.05 20.80
C LEU A 368 -16.32 -6.48 21.37
N ALA A 369 -15.39 -7.35 20.99
CA ALA A 369 -15.28 -8.68 21.58
C ALA A 369 -14.84 -8.63 23.07
N VAL A 370 -13.90 -7.75 23.41
CA VAL A 370 -13.50 -7.48 24.81
C VAL A 370 -14.70 -6.98 25.64
N LEU A 371 -15.45 -6.01 25.10
CA LEU A 371 -16.66 -5.50 25.77
C LEU A 371 -17.73 -6.57 25.93
N ALA A 372 -17.96 -7.39 24.90
CA ALA A 372 -18.91 -8.49 24.98
C ALA A 372 -18.51 -9.54 26.04
N ALA A 373 -17.20 -9.83 26.18
CA ALA A 373 -16.69 -10.70 27.24
C ALA A 373 -16.97 -10.13 28.65
N ARG A 374 -16.96 -8.80 28.79
CA ARG A 374 -17.32 -8.07 30.02
C ARG A 374 -18.84 -7.94 30.23
N GLY A 375 -19.66 -8.37 29.27
CA GLY A 375 -21.12 -8.24 29.29
C GLY A 375 -21.63 -6.84 28.88
N GLU A 376 -20.79 -6.05 28.20
CA GLU A 376 -21.10 -4.70 27.74
C GLU A 376 -21.39 -4.70 26.23
N HIS A 377 -22.49 -4.04 25.81
CA HIS A 377 -22.93 -4.05 24.41
C HIS A 377 -23.22 -2.64 23.86
N PRO A 378 -22.19 -1.76 23.78
CA PRO A 378 -22.39 -0.36 23.40
C PRO A 378 -22.58 -0.13 21.89
N ALA A 379 -22.37 -1.13 21.05
CA ALA A 379 -22.62 -1.02 19.61
C ALA A 379 -24.06 -1.41 19.27
N ALA A 380 -24.77 -0.56 18.51
CA ALA A 380 -26.03 -0.88 17.86
C ALA A 380 -25.83 -1.53 16.48
N SER A 381 -24.71 -1.21 15.82
CA SER A 381 -24.29 -1.80 14.54
C SER A 381 -22.78 -1.62 14.35
N MET A 382 -22.20 -2.44 13.48
CA MET A 382 -20.79 -2.38 13.09
C MET A 382 -20.64 -2.30 11.58
N THR A 383 -19.80 -1.40 11.09
CA THR A 383 -19.39 -1.35 9.67
C THR A 383 -17.91 -1.68 9.58
N LEU A 384 -17.53 -2.62 8.71
CA LEU A 384 -16.15 -2.97 8.42
C LEU A 384 -15.83 -2.63 6.97
N LEU A 385 -14.99 -1.61 6.76
CA LEU A 385 -14.53 -1.20 5.43
C LEU A 385 -13.14 -1.77 5.17
N THR A 386 -13.01 -2.64 4.16
CA THR A 386 -11.74 -3.27 3.74
C THR A 386 -10.87 -3.66 4.92
N SER A 387 -11.45 -4.41 5.86
CA SER A 387 -10.83 -4.82 7.12
C SER A 387 -10.68 -6.34 7.13
N MET A 388 -9.63 -6.84 7.78
CA MET A 388 -9.40 -8.28 7.95
C MET A 388 -9.68 -8.68 9.39
N LEU A 389 -10.50 -9.72 9.56
CA LEU A 389 -10.67 -10.45 10.82
C LEU A 389 -10.07 -11.86 10.73
N ASP A 390 -10.16 -12.47 9.55
CA ASP A 390 -9.38 -13.64 9.15
C ASP A 390 -8.17 -13.20 8.31
N PHE A 391 -6.97 -13.60 8.70
CA PHE A 391 -5.71 -13.31 8.01
C PHE A 391 -5.15 -14.54 7.27
N SER A 392 -6.01 -15.49 6.86
CA SER A 392 -5.58 -16.71 6.14
C SER A 392 -5.00 -16.42 4.76
N ASP A 393 -5.47 -15.35 4.12
CA ASP A 393 -4.92 -14.82 2.87
C ASP A 393 -4.71 -13.32 3.03
N THR A 394 -3.49 -12.90 3.37
CA THR A 394 -3.12 -11.48 3.53
C THR A 394 -2.65 -10.84 2.22
N GLY A 395 -2.89 -11.51 1.09
CA GLY A 395 -2.46 -11.09 -0.23
C GLY A 395 -0.94 -10.98 -0.32
N ILE A 396 -0.50 -9.95 -1.04
CA ILE A 396 0.92 -9.74 -1.36
C ILE A 396 1.78 -9.44 -0.13
N LEU A 397 1.18 -9.04 1.00
CA LEU A 397 1.93 -8.72 2.22
C LEU A 397 2.55 -9.97 2.85
N ASP A 398 1.99 -11.16 2.63
CA ASP A 398 2.49 -12.42 3.19
C ASP A 398 3.95 -12.71 2.79
N VAL A 399 4.41 -12.18 1.65
CA VAL A 399 5.79 -12.33 1.16
C VAL A 399 6.83 -11.67 2.08
N PHE A 400 6.40 -10.73 2.92
CA PHE A 400 7.26 -9.99 3.85
C PHE A 400 7.17 -10.50 5.29
N VAL A 401 6.25 -11.43 5.58
CA VAL A 401 5.99 -11.91 6.93
C VAL A 401 6.51 -13.33 7.10
N ASP A 402 7.52 -13.50 7.94
CA ASP A 402 8.00 -14.81 8.38
C ASP A 402 8.40 -14.78 9.86
N GLU A 403 8.53 -15.96 10.48
CA GLU A 403 8.86 -16.09 11.90
C GLU A 403 10.16 -15.39 12.27
N ALA A 404 11.18 -15.44 11.40
CA ALA A 404 12.46 -14.81 11.66
C ALA A 404 12.35 -13.28 11.66
N HIS A 405 11.60 -12.71 10.72
CA HIS A 405 11.31 -11.28 10.66
C HIS A 405 10.53 -10.82 11.88
N VAL A 406 9.47 -11.55 12.26
CA VAL A 406 8.65 -11.23 13.43
C VAL A 406 9.50 -11.27 14.70
N GLN A 407 10.27 -12.34 14.93
CA GLN A 407 11.17 -12.43 16.08
C GLN A 407 12.20 -11.31 16.11
N MET A 408 12.74 -10.92 14.95
CA MET A 408 13.65 -9.79 14.85
C MET A 408 12.98 -8.48 15.28
N ARG A 409 11.75 -8.21 14.82
CA ARG A 409 10.99 -7.02 15.24
C ARG A 409 10.66 -7.04 16.73
N GLU A 410 10.27 -8.19 17.28
CA GLU A 410 10.03 -8.36 18.71
C GLU A 410 11.26 -8.04 19.56
N GLN A 411 12.44 -8.50 19.14
CA GLN A 411 13.71 -8.29 19.84
C GLN A 411 14.30 -6.88 19.66
N THR A 412 13.97 -6.19 18.57
CA THR A 412 14.56 -4.88 18.24
C THR A 412 13.69 -3.71 18.66
N ILE A 413 12.39 -3.77 18.38
CA ILE A 413 11.44 -2.67 18.65
C ILE A 413 10.27 -3.10 19.55
N GLY A 414 9.95 -4.40 19.61
CA GLY A 414 8.81 -4.93 20.35
C GLY A 414 9.00 -5.07 21.85
N GLY A 415 10.20 -4.78 22.37
CA GLY A 415 10.50 -4.83 23.80
C GLY A 415 10.71 -6.24 24.39
N LYS A 416 10.76 -7.28 23.54
CA LYS A 416 10.94 -8.67 23.99
C LYS A 416 12.34 -8.86 24.61
N GLY A 417 12.40 -9.60 25.72
CA GLY A 417 13.66 -9.90 26.40
C GLY A 417 14.31 -8.69 27.11
N GLY A 418 13.55 -7.63 27.38
CA GLY A 418 14.05 -6.42 28.04
C GLY A 418 14.71 -5.41 27.09
N ALA A 419 14.58 -5.60 25.77
CA ALA A 419 14.96 -4.59 24.80
C ALA A 419 14.13 -3.30 25.01
N PRO A 420 14.71 -2.11 24.74
CA PRO A 420 13.93 -0.87 24.77
C PRO A 420 12.84 -0.92 23.70
N ALA A 421 11.63 -0.49 24.04
CA ALA A 421 10.56 -0.35 23.06
C ALA A 421 10.93 0.72 22.03
N GLY A 422 10.87 0.35 20.76
CA GLY A 422 11.21 1.21 19.63
C GLY A 422 9.97 1.70 18.90
N LEU A 423 10.20 2.32 17.74
CA LEU A 423 9.14 2.72 16.81
C LEU A 423 9.30 1.95 15.50
N MET A 424 8.19 1.50 14.95
CA MET A 424 8.09 1.18 13.54
C MET A 424 7.84 2.50 12.80
N ARG A 425 8.83 2.99 12.05
CA ARG A 425 8.76 4.35 11.46
C ARG A 425 7.82 4.39 10.26
N GLY A 426 7.13 5.51 10.05
CA GLY A 426 6.20 5.68 8.93
C GLY A 426 6.86 5.48 7.56
N VAL A 427 8.13 5.87 7.42
CA VAL A 427 8.92 5.64 6.19
C VAL A 427 9.06 4.16 5.84
N GLU A 428 9.10 3.25 6.82
CA GLU A 428 9.18 1.81 6.58
C GLU A 428 7.85 1.28 6.01
N PHE A 429 6.71 1.79 6.49
CA PHE A 429 5.39 1.51 5.90
C PHE A 429 5.26 2.07 4.50
N ALA A 430 5.59 3.35 4.29
CA ALA A 430 5.51 4.03 3.00
C ALA A 430 6.24 3.25 1.90
N ASN A 431 7.45 2.78 2.22
CA ASN A 431 8.27 1.98 1.32
C ASN A 431 7.59 0.64 1.02
N THR A 432 7.15 -0.10 2.04
CA THR A 432 6.49 -1.40 1.86
C THR A 432 5.26 -1.29 0.95
N PHE A 433 4.39 -0.30 1.17
CA PHE A 433 3.19 -0.10 0.34
C PHE A 433 3.51 0.36 -1.08
N SER A 434 4.50 1.24 -1.26
CA SER A 434 4.93 1.70 -2.60
C SER A 434 5.46 0.55 -3.46
N PHE A 435 6.11 -0.44 -2.83
CA PHE A 435 6.63 -1.62 -3.53
C PHE A 435 5.57 -2.66 -3.89
N LEU A 436 4.33 -2.56 -3.38
CA LEU A 436 3.25 -3.47 -3.76
C LEU A 436 2.74 -3.24 -5.20
N ARG A 437 2.95 -2.05 -5.78
CA ARG A 437 2.64 -1.74 -7.19
C ARG A 437 3.76 -0.94 -7.85
N PRO A 438 4.89 -1.58 -8.18
CA PRO A 438 6.09 -0.88 -8.67
C PRO A 438 5.86 -0.11 -9.97
N ASN A 439 5.05 -0.65 -10.90
CA ASN A 439 4.77 0.03 -12.16
C ASN A 439 3.96 1.31 -11.95
N ASP A 440 2.91 1.24 -11.13
CA ASP A 440 1.97 2.35 -10.94
C ASP A 440 2.47 3.41 -9.96
N LEU A 441 3.20 2.99 -8.92
CA LEU A 441 3.59 3.84 -7.79
C LEU A 441 5.08 4.21 -7.78
N VAL A 442 5.93 3.55 -8.57
CA VAL A 442 7.37 3.86 -8.62
C VAL A 442 7.78 4.28 -10.03
N TRP A 443 7.69 3.38 -11.01
CA TRP A 443 8.30 3.59 -12.32
C TRP A 443 7.62 4.65 -13.17
N ASN A 444 6.29 4.81 -13.09
CA ASN A 444 5.60 5.89 -13.78
C ASN A 444 6.13 7.28 -13.35
N TYR A 445 6.34 7.47 -12.04
CA TYR A 445 6.87 8.73 -11.49
C TYR A 445 8.36 8.91 -11.77
N VAL A 446 9.15 7.83 -11.74
CA VAL A 446 10.56 7.90 -12.17
C VAL A 446 10.66 8.41 -13.61
N VAL A 447 9.84 7.86 -14.50
CA VAL A 447 9.83 8.25 -15.93
C VAL A 447 9.34 9.69 -16.10
N ASP A 448 8.20 10.05 -15.52
CA ASP A 448 7.63 11.37 -15.73
C ASP A 448 8.40 12.48 -14.97
N ASN A 449 8.76 12.25 -13.70
CA ASN A 449 9.44 13.26 -12.90
C ASN A 449 10.90 13.44 -13.30
N TYR A 450 11.64 12.34 -13.46
CA TYR A 450 13.09 12.40 -13.61
C TYR A 450 13.54 12.39 -15.08
N LEU A 451 12.90 11.58 -15.95
CA LEU A 451 13.28 11.55 -17.37
C LEU A 451 12.65 12.69 -18.17
N LYS A 452 11.41 13.06 -17.84
CA LYS A 452 10.65 14.07 -18.59
C LYS A 452 10.58 15.44 -17.89
N GLY A 453 11.12 15.58 -16.68
CA GLY A 453 11.14 16.84 -15.93
C GLY A 453 9.75 17.35 -15.56
N ARG A 454 8.73 16.48 -15.56
CA ARG A 454 7.36 16.87 -15.21
C ARG A 454 7.21 16.88 -13.70
N THR A 455 6.33 17.72 -13.19
CA THR A 455 5.92 17.66 -11.79
C THR A 455 4.64 16.82 -11.72
N PRO A 456 4.50 15.90 -10.75
CA PRO A 456 3.30 15.08 -10.65
C PRO A 456 2.08 15.97 -10.39
N ALA A 457 0.94 15.63 -10.99
CA ALA A 457 -0.29 16.37 -10.76
C ALA A 457 -0.71 16.32 -9.28
N PRO A 458 -1.36 17.37 -8.75
CA PRO A 458 -1.87 17.34 -7.39
C PRO A 458 -2.97 16.29 -7.29
N PHE A 459 -2.69 15.24 -6.55
CA PHE A 459 -3.59 14.15 -6.25
C PHE A 459 -3.60 13.90 -4.73
N ASP A 460 -4.78 14.10 -4.15
CA ASP A 460 -5.03 14.05 -2.70
C ASP A 460 -4.76 12.67 -2.10
N LEU A 461 -5.12 11.59 -2.81
CA LEU A 461 -4.86 10.22 -2.33
C LEU A 461 -3.37 9.90 -2.19
N LEU A 462 -2.54 10.42 -3.09
CA LEU A 462 -1.09 10.21 -3.04
C LEU A 462 -0.45 11.12 -2.00
N TYR A 463 -1.02 12.30 -1.74
CA TYR A 463 -0.61 13.15 -0.63
C TYR A 463 -0.85 12.41 0.70
N TRP A 464 -2.05 11.84 0.87
CA TRP A 464 -2.36 10.99 2.02
C TRP A 464 -1.42 9.79 2.14
N ASN A 465 -1.11 9.11 1.03
CA ASN A 465 -0.24 7.95 1.07
C ASN A 465 1.18 8.29 1.54
N GLY A 466 1.70 9.45 1.11
CA GLY A 466 3.01 9.95 1.51
C GLY A 466 3.09 10.59 2.89
N ASP A 467 1.96 10.80 3.57
CA ASP A 467 1.85 11.35 4.93
C ASP A 467 1.66 10.22 5.96
N SER A 468 2.70 9.38 6.05
CA SER A 468 2.72 8.16 6.85
C SER A 468 2.84 8.43 8.35
N THR A 469 2.51 7.42 9.15
CA THR A 469 2.55 7.45 10.62
C THR A 469 3.46 6.36 11.16
N SER A 470 4.18 6.68 12.22
CA SER A 470 4.91 5.75 13.07
C SER A 470 3.98 5.02 14.04
N LEU A 471 4.32 3.78 14.37
CA LEU A 471 3.63 2.96 15.37
C LEU A 471 4.57 2.55 16.51
N PRO A 472 4.07 2.39 17.75
CA PRO A 472 4.82 1.77 18.83
C PRO A 472 5.24 0.35 18.46
N GLY A 473 6.50 0.02 18.72
CA GLY A 473 7.07 -1.28 18.38
C GLY A 473 6.33 -2.47 19.00
N PRO A 474 5.95 -2.44 20.29
CA PRO A 474 5.18 -3.52 20.92
C PRO A 474 3.80 -3.72 20.27
N MET A 475 3.06 -2.64 19.99
CA MET A 475 1.78 -2.68 19.28
C MET A 475 1.93 -3.31 17.88
N TYR A 476 2.91 -2.85 17.11
CA TYR A 476 3.18 -3.38 15.77
C TYR A 476 3.60 -4.85 15.77
N ALA A 477 4.51 -5.24 16.68
CA ALA A 477 4.97 -6.63 16.78
C ALA A 477 3.83 -7.58 17.19
N TRP A 478 2.97 -7.15 18.13
CA TRP A 478 1.78 -7.91 18.49
C TRP A 478 0.85 -8.10 17.30
N TYR A 479 0.58 -7.02 16.56
CA TYR A 479 -0.29 -7.08 15.38
C TYR A 479 0.28 -8.07 14.35
N LEU A 480 1.57 -7.95 14.02
CA LEU A 480 2.21 -8.82 13.04
C LEU A 480 2.20 -10.30 13.46
N ARG A 481 2.53 -10.62 14.72
CA ARG A 481 2.53 -12.01 15.22
C ARG A 481 1.12 -12.59 15.25
N ASN A 482 0.19 -11.93 15.94
CA ASN A 482 -1.08 -12.55 16.29
C ASN A 482 -2.11 -12.51 15.15
N THR A 483 -1.88 -11.69 14.11
CA THR A 483 -2.74 -11.62 12.92
C THR A 483 -2.03 -12.20 11.70
N TYR A 484 -1.13 -11.47 11.06
CA TYR A 484 -0.50 -11.88 9.80
C TYR A 484 0.26 -13.22 9.87
N LEU A 485 0.96 -13.50 10.97
CA LEU A 485 1.78 -14.71 11.08
C LEU A 485 0.98 -15.91 11.61
N GLU A 486 0.35 -15.77 12.77
CA GLU A 486 -0.30 -16.88 13.48
C GLU A 486 -1.82 -16.92 13.27
N ASN A 487 -2.43 -15.84 12.75
CA ASN A 487 -3.86 -15.72 12.50
C ASN A 487 -4.73 -16.19 13.68
N LYS A 488 -4.34 -15.82 14.91
CA LYS A 488 -5.03 -16.23 16.14
C LYS A 488 -6.28 -15.41 16.43
N LEU A 489 -6.45 -14.24 15.81
CA LEU A 489 -7.61 -13.38 16.06
C LEU A 489 -8.94 -14.03 15.66
N ARG A 490 -8.94 -14.87 14.62
CA ARG A 490 -10.12 -15.64 14.19
C ARG A 490 -10.43 -16.84 15.09
N GLU A 491 -9.50 -17.26 15.93
CA GLU A 491 -9.65 -18.43 16.79
C GLU A 491 -10.28 -18.00 18.12
N PRO A 492 -11.48 -18.50 18.47
CA PRO A 492 -12.12 -18.14 19.73
C PRO A 492 -11.22 -18.38 20.94
N ASP A 493 -11.10 -17.37 21.80
CA ASP A 493 -10.34 -17.37 23.06
C ASP A 493 -8.82 -17.63 22.92
N ALA A 494 -8.27 -17.64 21.70
CA ALA A 494 -6.84 -17.88 21.48
C ALA A 494 -5.94 -16.68 21.87
N LEU A 495 -6.52 -15.48 21.92
CA LEU A 495 -5.86 -14.24 22.32
C LEU A 495 -6.50 -13.69 23.59
N THR A 496 -5.68 -13.12 24.47
CA THR A 496 -6.13 -12.30 25.60
C THR A 496 -5.78 -10.84 25.31
N VAL A 497 -6.77 -9.96 25.37
CA VAL A 497 -6.62 -8.51 25.14
C VAL A 497 -7.37 -7.76 26.24
N CYS A 498 -6.70 -6.81 26.87
CA CYS A 498 -7.24 -6.03 27.99
C CYS A 498 -7.79 -6.92 29.13
N GLY A 499 -7.12 -8.05 29.37
CA GLY A 499 -7.49 -9.04 30.39
C GLY A 499 -8.59 -10.02 29.99
N GLU A 500 -9.21 -9.87 28.82
CA GLU A 500 -10.33 -10.69 28.38
C GLU A 500 -9.95 -11.63 27.23
N PRO A 501 -10.46 -12.87 27.19
CA PRO A 501 -10.28 -13.74 26.04
C PRO A 501 -11.13 -13.25 24.86
N VAL A 502 -10.51 -13.11 23.69
CA VAL A 502 -11.12 -12.53 22.49
C VAL A 502 -11.81 -13.64 21.69
N ASP A 503 -13.11 -13.47 21.48
CA ASP A 503 -13.93 -14.33 20.62
C ASP A 503 -14.87 -13.45 19.80
N LEU A 504 -14.64 -13.40 18.49
CA LEU A 504 -15.39 -12.54 17.57
C LEU A 504 -16.86 -12.98 17.41
N SER A 505 -17.19 -14.24 17.73
CA SER A 505 -18.58 -14.72 17.69
C SER A 505 -19.47 -14.07 18.76
N ARG A 506 -18.86 -13.46 19.79
CA ARG A 506 -19.59 -12.70 20.82
C ARG A 506 -20.11 -11.35 20.30
N ILE A 507 -19.70 -10.92 19.11
CA ILE A 507 -20.20 -9.71 18.46
C ILE A 507 -21.54 -10.02 17.79
N ASP A 508 -22.62 -9.87 18.56
CA ASP A 508 -23.99 -10.07 18.11
C ASP A 508 -24.68 -8.74 17.74
N VAL A 509 -24.16 -8.06 16.71
CA VAL A 509 -24.75 -6.84 16.16
C VAL A 509 -24.88 -6.92 14.65
N PRO A 510 -25.87 -6.23 14.05
CA PRO A 510 -25.95 -6.08 12.60
C PRO A 510 -24.63 -5.51 12.06
N THR A 511 -24.04 -6.21 11.09
CA THR A 511 -22.72 -5.88 10.54
C THR A 511 -22.77 -5.67 9.02
N PHE A 512 -22.31 -4.49 8.58
CA PHE A 512 -22.07 -4.17 7.18
C PHE A 512 -20.60 -4.40 6.85
N ILE A 513 -20.31 -5.28 5.90
CA ILE A 513 -18.95 -5.63 5.50
C ILE A 513 -18.75 -5.16 4.06
N TYR A 514 -17.67 -4.43 3.83
CA TYR A 514 -17.31 -3.93 2.51
C TYR A 514 -15.93 -4.43 2.08
N GLY A 515 -15.85 -4.96 0.86
CA GLY A 515 -14.60 -5.27 0.16
C GLY A 515 -14.45 -4.49 -1.14
N SER A 516 -13.24 -4.38 -1.66
CA SER A 516 -12.95 -3.79 -2.98
C SER A 516 -12.40 -4.88 -3.93
N ARG A 517 -13.01 -5.06 -5.09
CA ARG A 517 -12.77 -6.20 -6.00
C ARG A 517 -11.32 -6.30 -6.49
N GLU A 518 -10.65 -5.17 -6.71
CA GLU A 518 -9.26 -5.10 -7.15
C GLU A 518 -8.33 -4.69 -6.00
N ASP A 519 -8.74 -4.91 -4.75
CA ASP A 519 -7.91 -4.66 -3.57
C ASP A 519 -6.85 -5.75 -3.42
N HIS A 520 -5.60 -5.32 -3.32
CA HIS A 520 -4.43 -6.19 -3.16
C HIS A 520 -3.84 -6.09 -1.74
N ILE A 521 -4.30 -5.13 -0.94
CA ILE A 521 -3.90 -4.94 0.46
C ILE A 521 -4.81 -5.77 1.35
N VAL A 522 -6.11 -5.69 1.11
CA VAL A 522 -7.13 -6.53 1.76
C VAL A 522 -7.92 -7.23 0.66
N PRO A 523 -7.49 -8.42 0.21
CA PRO A 523 -8.25 -9.19 -0.78
C PRO A 523 -9.71 -9.30 -0.35
N TRP A 524 -10.65 -9.07 -1.26
CA TRP A 524 -12.07 -9.00 -0.88
C TRP A 524 -12.61 -10.35 -0.38
N GLN A 525 -12.01 -11.47 -0.80
CA GLN A 525 -12.31 -12.80 -0.27
C GLN A 525 -11.91 -12.91 1.21
N THR A 526 -10.80 -12.28 1.60
CA THR A 526 -10.36 -12.19 2.99
C THR A 526 -11.30 -11.31 3.82
N ALA A 527 -11.75 -10.18 3.25
CA ALA A 527 -12.81 -9.39 3.89
C ALA A 527 -14.10 -10.21 4.04
N TYR A 528 -14.47 -10.99 3.02
CA TYR A 528 -15.64 -11.88 3.03
C TYR A 528 -15.54 -13.00 4.07
N ALA A 529 -14.35 -13.54 4.31
CA ALA A 529 -14.12 -14.59 5.32
C ALA A 529 -14.55 -14.16 6.74
N SER A 530 -14.58 -12.84 7.00
CA SER A 530 -15.12 -12.26 8.25
C SER A 530 -16.58 -12.64 8.50
N THR A 531 -17.35 -13.00 7.47
CA THR A 531 -18.76 -13.40 7.62
C THR A 531 -18.94 -14.67 8.45
N SER A 532 -17.95 -15.58 8.45
CA SER A 532 -18.00 -16.81 9.24
C SER A 532 -17.60 -16.63 10.71
N LEU A 533 -17.05 -15.46 11.07
CA LEU A 533 -16.54 -15.17 12.40
C LEU A 533 -17.51 -14.33 13.26
N LEU A 534 -18.60 -13.86 12.67
CA LEU A 534 -19.55 -12.94 13.29
C LEU A 534 -20.94 -13.57 13.35
N THR A 535 -21.70 -13.33 14.43
CA THR A 535 -22.99 -13.99 14.66
C THR A 535 -24.19 -13.12 14.29
N GLY A 536 -24.08 -11.79 14.42
CA GLY A 536 -25.18 -10.88 14.10
C GLY A 536 -25.56 -10.83 12.62
N PRO A 537 -26.69 -10.21 12.24
CA PRO A 537 -27.12 -10.13 10.84
C PRO A 537 -26.08 -9.46 9.93
N LEU A 538 -25.75 -10.09 8.80
CA LEU A 538 -24.66 -9.64 7.93
C LEU A 538 -25.16 -9.07 6.61
N LYS A 539 -24.53 -7.98 6.15
CA LYS A 539 -24.67 -7.46 4.78
C LYS A 539 -23.29 -7.28 4.17
N PHE A 540 -22.97 -8.02 3.12
CA PHE A 540 -21.73 -7.86 2.37
C PHE A 540 -21.97 -7.05 1.08
N VAL A 541 -21.08 -6.10 0.79
CA VAL A 541 -21.07 -5.31 -0.46
C VAL A 541 -19.66 -5.28 -1.02
N LEU A 542 -19.55 -5.48 -2.33
CA LEU A 542 -18.26 -5.46 -3.04
C LEU A 542 -18.20 -4.24 -3.95
N GLY A 543 -17.28 -3.31 -3.73
CA GLY A 543 -17.06 -2.19 -4.65
C GLY A 543 -16.07 -2.52 -5.77
N ALA A 544 -16.22 -1.88 -6.93
CA ALA A 544 -15.21 -1.94 -7.98
C ALA A 544 -13.94 -1.12 -7.61
N SER A 545 -12.84 -1.38 -8.32
CA SER A 545 -11.52 -0.78 -8.12
C SER A 545 -10.78 -1.26 -6.87
N GLY A 546 -9.63 -0.65 -6.57
CA GLY A 546 -8.70 -1.07 -5.52
C GLY A 546 -8.91 -0.37 -4.17
N HIS A 547 -8.09 -0.74 -3.18
CA HIS A 547 -8.20 -0.39 -1.75
C HIS A 547 -8.82 1.00 -1.46
N ILE A 548 -8.19 2.07 -1.94
CA ILE A 548 -8.66 3.44 -1.67
C ILE A 548 -9.70 3.90 -2.69
N ALA A 549 -9.50 3.63 -3.98
CA ALA A 549 -10.34 4.13 -5.06
C ALA A 549 -11.73 3.47 -5.13
N GLY A 550 -11.89 2.30 -4.52
CA GLY A 550 -13.17 1.62 -4.32
C GLY A 550 -13.89 2.13 -3.08
N VAL A 551 -13.20 2.21 -1.93
CA VAL A 551 -13.76 2.73 -0.67
C VAL A 551 -14.18 4.19 -0.82
N ILE A 552 -13.27 5.05 -1.31
CA ILE A 552 -13.51 6.48 -1.51
C ILE A 552 -14.10 6.73 -2.90
N ASN A 553 -15.36 6.33 -3.07
CA ASN A 553 -16.12 6.54 -4.30
C ASN A 553 -17.35 7.41 -4.02
N PRO A 554 -17.26 8.74 -4.06
CA PRO A 554 -18.38 9.62 -3.75
C PRO A 554 -19.52 9.51 -4.79
N PRO A 555 -20.79 9.44 -4.36
CA PRO A 555 -21.93 9.20 -5.26
C PRO A 555 -22.14 10.31 -6.30
N ALA A 556 -21.78 11.55 -5.98
CA ALA A 556 -21.92 12.70 -6.87
C ALA A 556 -21.15 12.52 -8.20
N LYS A 557 -20.02 11.79 -8.18
CA LYS A 557 -19.17 11.59 -9.37
C LYS A 557 -19.73 10.51 -10.31
N ARG A 558 -20.71 9.70 -9.88
CA ARG A 558 -21.35 8.63 -10.68
C ARG A 558 -20.35 7.72 -11.41
N LYS A 559 -19.26 7.35 -10.73
CA LYS A 559 -18.23 6.47 -11.27
C LYS A 559 -18.38 5.06 -10.73
N ARG A 560 -17.86 4.10 -11.50
CA ARG A 560 -17.70 2.69 -11.12
C ARG A 560 -19.04 1.96 -10.90
N SER A 561 -18.97 0.84 -10.19
CA SER A 561 -20.07 -0.03 -9.82
C SER A 561 -19.78 -0.68 -8.47
N TYR A 562 -20.79 -1.35 -7.92
CA TYR A 562 -20.68 -2.24 -6.78
C TYR A 562 -21.56 -3.46 -7.00
N TRP A 563 -21.27 -4.56 -6.30
CA TRP A 563 -22.09 -5.76 -6.27
C TRP A 563 -22.77 -5.87 -4.91
N SER A 564 -24.03 -6.28 -4.93
CA SER A 564 -24.75 -6.67 -3.73
C SER A 564 -25.54 -7.95 -3.97
N TYR A 565 -25.62 -8.77 -2.94
CA TYR A 565 -26.45 -9.95 -2.93
C TYR A 565 -27.78 -9.58 -2.27
N ASP A 566 -28.85 -9.60 -3.06
CA ASP A 566 -30.19 -9.24 -2.63
C ASP A 566 -31.02 -10.53 -2.50
N ALA A 567 -30.92 -11.17 -1.35
CA ALA A 567 -31.73 -12.35 -1.06
C ALA A 567 -32.52 -12.17 0.22
N SER A 568 -33.79 -12.55 0.15
CA SER A 568 -34.66 -12.85 1.29
C SER A 568 -34.20 -14.08 2.11
N ALA A 569 -33.05 -14.68 1.76
CA ALA A 569 -32.42 -15.78 2.46
C ALA A 569 -31.63 -15.27 3.65
N LYS A 570 -31.84 -15.89 4.81
CA LYS A 570 -31.24 -15.51 6.10
C LYS A 570 -29.71 -15.63 6.17
N GLU A 571 -29.05 -16.18 5.15
CA GLU A 571 -27.65 -16.58 5.19
C GLU A 571 -26.92 -16.22 3.88
N LEU A 572 -25.73 -15.65 4.01
CA LEU A 572 -24.81 -15.41 2.89
C LEU A 572 -24.21 -16.74 2.42
N PRO A 573 -23.94 -16.93 1.11
CA PRO A 573 -23.19 -18.09 0.62
C PRO A 573 -21.88 -18.32 1.40
N GLU A 574 -21.52 -19.57 1.66
CA GLU A 574 -20.29 -19.88 2.42
C GLU A 574 -19.02 -19.44 1.67
N SER A 575 -19.00 -19.66 0.35
CA SER A 575 -17.88 -19.30 -0.53
C SER A 575 -18.03 -17.88 -1.06
N ALA A 576 -16.93 -17.11 -1.00
CA ALA A 576 -16.86 -15.78 -1.58
C ALA A 576 -17.15 -15.78 -3.09
N ASN A 577 -16.69 -16.80 -3.82
CA ASN A 577 -16.93 -16.91 -5.26
C ASN A 577 -18.41 -17.17 -5.56
N ASP A 578 -19.06 -18.02 -4.76
CA ASP A 578 -20.49 -18.32 -4.90
C ASP A 578 -21.33 -17.08 -4.60
N TRP A 579 -20.89 -16.26 -3.63
CA TRP A 579 -21.48 -14.95 -3.38
C TRP A 579 -21.35 -14.03 -4.60
N LEU A 580 -20.17 -13.95 -5.22
CA LEU A 580 -19.95 -13.09 -6.40
C LEU A 580 -20.77 -13.55 -7.60
N ASP A 581 -20.84 -14.86 -7.84
CA ASP A 581 -21.63 -15.44 -8.94
C ASP A 581 -23.13 -15.16 -8.79
N ALA A 582 -23.61 -15.05 -7.55
CA ALA A 582 -25.01 -14.74 -7.25
C ALA A 582 -25.28 -13.23 -7.05
N ALA A 583 -24.25 -12.40 -6.92
CA ALA A 583 -24.41 -10.96 -6.67
C ALA A 583 -24.77 -10.19 -7.94
N VAL A 584 -25.57 -9.15 -7.77
CA VAL A 584 -25.99 -8.26 -8.87
C VAL A 584 -25.08 -7.05 -8.91
N GLU A 585 -24.56 -6.72 -10.10
CA GLU A 585 -23.81 -5.48 -10.32
C GLU A 585 -24.74 -4.28 -10.45
N HIS A 586 -24.46 -3.22 -9.70
CA HIS A 586 -25.16 -1.95 -9.71
C HIS A 586 -24.22 -0.81 -10.10
N PRO A 587 -24.62 0.11 -10.99
CA PRO A 587 -23.79 1.25 -11.37
C PRO A 587 -23.70 2.28 -10.24
N GLY A 588 -22.54 2.92 -10.10
CA GLY A 588 -22.31 4.03 -9.19
C GLY A 588 -21.61 3.65 -7.88
N SER A 589 -21.80 4.49 -6.86
CA SER A 589 -21.20 4.34 -5.54
C SER A 589 -22.00 3.41 -4.65
N TRP A 590 -21.30 2.68 -3.77
CA TRP A 590 -21.90 1.86 -2.71
C TRP A 590 -22.32 2.69 -1.48
N TRP A 591 -21.87 3.94 -1.34
CA TRP A 591 -22.18 4.78 -0.17
C TRP A 591 -23.68 4.92 0.10
N PRO A 592 -24.56 5.12 -0.91
CA PRO A 592 -26.00 5.19 -0.67
C PRO A 592 -26.57 3.91 -0.06
N VAL A 593 -26.06 2.73 -0.45
CA VAL A 593 -26.50 1.43 0.10
C VAL A 593 -26.08 1.29 1.56
N TRP A 594 -24.87 1.76 1.90
CA TRP A 594 -24.40 1.79 3.28
C TRP A 594 -25.21 2.77 4.14
N ILE A 595 -25.53 3.96 3.64
CA ILE A 595 -26.37 4.93 4.35
C ILE A 595 -27.78 4.37 4.59
N GLU A 596 -28.41 3.76 3.58
CA GLU A 596 -29.73 3.14 3.72
C GLU A 596 -29.73 2.02 4.77
N TRP A 597 -28.65 1.24 4.85
CA TRP A 597 -28.47 0.25 5.90
C TRP A 597 -28.26 0.89 7.27
N LEU A 598 -27.39 1.91 7.36
CA LEU A 598 -27.05 2.59 8.62
C LEU A 598 -28.25 3.33 9.23
N ASP A 599 -29.11 3.92 8.39
CA ASP A 599 -30.34 4.61 8.79
C ASP A 599 -31.27 3.72 9.62
N GLN A 600 -31.30 2.41 9.35
CA GLN A 600 -32.11 1.43 10.09
C GLN A 600 -31.69 1.30 11.56
N TYR A 601 -30.42 1.59 11.86
CA TYR A 601 -29.83 1.47 13.18
C TYR A 601 -29.62 2.84 13.86
N GLY A 602 -29.91 3.95 13.18
CA GLY A 602 -29.79 5.31 13.71
C GLY A 602 -30.82 5.69 14.79
N GLY A 603 -31.92 4.92 14.92
CA GLY A 603 -33.01 5.23 15.86
C GLY A 603 -33.89 6.38 15.36
N LYS A 604 -34.52 7.13 16.28
CA LYS A 604 -35.40 8.26 15.90
C LYS A 604 -34.58 9.45 15.40
N LYS A 605 -35.15 10.23 14.47
CA LYS A 605 -34.61 11.56 14.13
C LYS A 605 -34.96 12.57 15.22
N VAL A 606 -33.95 13.28 15.71
CA VAL A 606 -34.04 14.28 16.77
C VAL A 606 -33.41 15.59 16.31
N LYS A 607 -33.70 16.70 17.00
CA LYS A 607 -32.97 17.95 16.76
C LYS A 607 -31.52 17.79 17.21
N PRO A 608 -30.51 18.20 16.41
CA PRO A 608 -29.12 18.15 16.85
C PRO A 608 -28.92 19.05 18.08
N ARG A 609 -27.95 18.69 18.92
CA ARG A 609 -27.53 19.53 20.04
C ARG A 609 -26.92 20.84 19.52
N ALA A 610 -27.16 21.94 20.23
CA ALA A 610 -26.72 23.27 19.82
C ALA A 610 -25.20 23.48 19.94
N HIS A 611 -24.53 22.70 20.79
CA HIS A 611 -23.10 22.79 21.05
C HIS A 611 -22.44 21.41 20.90
N LEU A 612 -21.19 21.41 20.43
CA LEU A 612 -20.32 20.23 20.43
C LEU A 612 -19.82 19.97 21.86
N GLY A 613 -19.51 18.70 22.14
CA GLY A 613 -19.11 18.22 23.45
C GLY A 613 -20.25 18.18 24.45
N CYS A 614 -19.89 18.12 25.73
CA CYS A 614 -20.81 18.27 26.85
C CYS A 614 -20.08 18.91 28.04
N ALA A 615 -20.75 19.11 29.18
CA ALA A 615 -20.13 19.74 30.35
C ALA A 615 -18.88 18.99 30.86
N ARG A 616 -18.87 17.65 30.74
CA ARG A 616 -17.71 16.81 31.12
C ARG A 616 -16.61 16.80 30.06
N PHE A 617 -16.99 16.96 28.80
CA PHE A 617 -16.10 16.90 27.63
C PHE A 617 -16.26 18.18 26.80
N PRO A 618 -15.69 19.31 27.29
CA PRO A 618 -15.78 20.57 26.58
C PRO A 618 -14.96 20.52 25.28
N VAL A 619 -15.28 21.42 24.35
CA VAL A 619 -14.47 21.62 23.14
C VAL A 619 -13.06 22.06 23.52
N ILE A 620 -12.06 21.36 22.96
CA ILE A 620 -10.63 21.62 23.17
C ILE A 620 -10.09 22.53 22.08
N GLU A 621 -10.23 22.11 20.82
CA GLU A 621 -9.77 22.84 19.64
C GLU A 621 -10.62 22.49 18.40
N PRO A 622 -10.63 23.32 17.34
CA PRO A 622 -11.32 22.99 16.10
C PRO A 622 -10.74 21.74 15.42
N ALA A 623 -11.59 21.02 14.69
CA ALA A 623 -11.14 19.99 13.74
C ALA A 623 -10.19 20.62 12.68
N PRO A 624 -9.20 19.89 12.17
CA PRO A 624 -9.00 18.44 12.30
C PRO A 624 -8.14 18.03 13.53
N GLY A 625 -7.88 18.96 14.46
CA GLY A 625 -7.04 18.71 15.63
C GLY A 625 -5.53 18.78 15.32
N ARG A 626 -4.70 18.74 16.36
CA ARG A 626 -3.24 18.87 16.26
C ARG A 626 -2.52 17.54 16.05
N TYR A 627 -3.10 16.40 16.43
CA TYR A 627 -2.44 15.09 16.27
C TYR A 627 -2.25 14.72 14.79
N VAL A 628 -3.24 15.01 13.94
CA VAL A 628 -3.14 14.77 12.49
C VAL A 628 -2.07 15.63 11.80
N LEU A 629 -1.69 16.75 12.40
CA LEU A 629 -0.68 17.67 11.86
C LEU A 629 0.75 17.24 12.19
N GLN A 630 0.92 16.28 13.12
CA GLN A 630 2.23 15.74 13.47
C GLN A 630 2.85 15.02 12.27
N ARG A 631 4.16 15.22 12.06
CA ARG A 631 4.96 14.55 11.03
C ARG A 631 6.09 13.77 11.71
N ASP A 632 6.59 12.76 11.01
CA ASP A 632 7.71 11.90 11.43
C ASP A 632 9.05 12.64 11.57
#